data_AF-A0A453G3Q9-F1
#
_entry.id   AF-A0A453G3Q9-F1
#
_cell.length_a   1.000
_cell.length_b   1.000
_cell.length_c   1.000
_cell.angle_alpha   90.00
_cell.angle_beta   90.00
_cell.angle_gamma   90.00
#
_symmetry.space_group_name_H-M   'P 1'
#
loop_
_entity.id
_entity.type
_entity.pdbx_description
1 polymer ?
#
loop_
_entity_poly.entity_id
_entity_poly.type
_entity_poly.pdbx_seq_one_letter_code
_entity_poly.pdbx_strand_id
1 'polypeptide(L)'
;MPHRCAVVLLCGDRPRRPPKCRERRICVTNTPDFLTDEVAGLAISVPRKTMQADRYVHAGLWKARGTTQSPCGRLLFGGQIS
;
A
#
# COMPACT_ATOMS: atom_id res chain seq x y z
N MET A 1 2.43 36.49 -13.32
CA MET A 1 1.09 35.92 -13.04
C MET A 1 1.30 34.60 -12.31
N PRO A 2 0.85 34.40 -11.05
CA PRO A 2 1.14 33.17 -10.32
C PRO A 2 0.19 32.07 -10.82
N HIS A 3 0.72 31.10 -11.56
CA HIS A 3 -0.03 29.88 -11.88
C HIS A 3 -0.29 29.14 -10.56
N ARG A 4 -1.57 29.03 -10.17
CA ARG A 4 -1.97 28.21 -9.03
C ARG A 4 -1.96 26.75 -9.47
N CYS A 5 -0.95 26.00 -9.04
CA CYS A 5 -0.85 24.56 -9.23
C CYS A 5 -1.23 23.84 -7.94
N ALA A 6 -2.07 22.81 -8.04
CA ALA A 6 -2.42 21.92 -6.94
C ALA A 6 -1.79 20.56 -7.21
N VAL A 7 -1.00 20.05 -6.27
CA VAL A 7 -0.41 18.70 -6.36
C VAL A 7 -1.32 17.74 -5.61
N VAL A 8 -1.73 16.66 -6.26
CA VAL A 8 -2.51 15.59 -5.64
C VAL A 8 -1.56 14.44 -5.33
N LEU A 9 -1.36 14.16 -4.04
CA LEU A 9 -0.51 13.08 -3.51
C LEU A 9 -1.26 11.73 -3.52
N LEU A 10 -1.93 11.36 -4.62
CA LEU A 10 -2.68 10.10 -4.73
C LEU A 10 -2.44 9.45 -6.09
N CYS A 11 -1.80 8.29 -6.11
CA CYS A 11 -1.54 7.53 -7.33
C CYS A 11 -2.85 6.97 -7.92
N GLY A 12 -3.18 7.40 -9.15
CA GLY A 12 -4.25 6.81 -9.97
C GLY A 12 -4.26 7.37 -11.38
N ASP A 13 -4.52 6.51 -12.37
CA ASP A 13 -4.41 6.82 -13.81
C ASP A 13 -5.48 7.79 -14.34
N ARG A 14 -6.43 8.18 -13.49
CA ARG A 14 -7.46 9.15 -13.84
C ARG A 14 -7.19 10.47 -13.14
N PRO A 15 -6.65 11.49 -13.83
CA PRO A 15 -6.68 12.85 -13.32
C PRO A 15 -8.14 13.32 -13.33
N ARG A 16 -8.89 12.99 -12.27
CA ARG A 16 -10.18 13.62 -12.01
C ARG A 16 -9.88 15.07 -11.62
N ARG A 17 -9.85 15.97 -12.60
CA ARG A 17 -9.96 17.41 -12.31
C ARG A 17 -11.36 17.65 -11.75
N PRO A 18 -11.52 18.07 -10.49
CA PRO A 18 -12.83 18.46 -9.98
C PRO A 18 -13.39 19.61 -10.85
N PRO A 19 -14.71 19.68 -11.08
CA PRO A 19 -15.32 20.74 -11.91
C PRO A 19 -14.85 22.16 -11.51
N LYS A 20 -14.76 22.42 -10.20
CA LYS A 20 -14.24 23.66 -9.61
C LYS A 20 -12.79 24.02 -9.98
N CYS A 21 -11.93 23.02 -10.24
CA CYS A 21 -10.54 23.24 -10.62
C CYS A 21 -10.40 23.55 -12.12
N ARG A 22 -11.32 23.03 -12.95
CA ARG A 22 -11.39 23.30 -14.39
C ARG A 22 -11.80 24.74 -14.66
N GLU A 23 -12.80 25.25 -13.93
CA GLU A 23 -13.25 26.65 -14.01
C GLU A 23 -12.16 27.66 -13.63
N ARG A 24 -11.25 27.28 -12.73
CA ARG A 24 -10.20 28.16 -12.19
C ARG A 24 -8.85 28.03 -12.89
N ARG A 25 -8.76 27.26 -13.99
CA ARG A 25 -7.50 26.97 -14.73
C ARG A 25 -6.35 26.49 -13.82
N ILE A 26 -6.66 25.72 -12.78
CA ILE A 26 -5.67 25.15 -11.86
C ILE A 26 -5.09 23.88 -12.48
N CYS A 27 -3.76 23.81 -12.59
CA CYS A 27 -3.08 22.59 -13.02
C CYS A 27 -3.09 21.57 -11.87
N VAL A 28 -3.54 20.35 -12.14
CA VAL A 28 -3.55 19.25 -11.17
C VAL A 28 -2.59 18.20 -11.66
N THR A 29 -1.50 17.99 -10.92
CA THR A 29 -0.49 16.97 -11.22
C THR A 29 -0.60 15.86 -10.17
N ASN A 30 -0.67 14.62 -10.63
CA ASN A 30 -0.47 13.44 -9.79
C ASN A 30 1.02 13.03 -9.85
N THR A 31 1.51 12.34 -8.83
CA THR A 31 2.77 11.59 -8.86
C THR A 31 2.45 10.12 -9.20
N PRO A 32 2.31 9.75 -10.48
CA PRO A 32 2.18 8.35 -10.85
C PRO A 32 3.47 7.59 -10.48
N ASP A 33 3.36 6.27 -10.36
CA ASP A 33 4.48 5.33 -10.27
C ASP A 33 5.30 5.30 -8.97
N PHE A 34 5.18 6.30 -8.08
CA PHE A 34 5.94 6.34 -6.82
C PHE A 34 5.48 5.28 -5.79
N LEU A 35 4.21 4.88 -5.84
CA LEU A 35 3.63 3.94 -4.86
C LEU A 35 3.66 2.48 -5.33
N THR A 36 4.14 2.20 -6.54
CA THR A 36 4.03 0.86 -7.15
C THR A 36 4.76 -0.20 -6.34
N ASP A 37 5.99 0.08 -5.90
CA ASP A 37 6.81 -0.87 -5.13
C ASP A 37 6.26 -1.06 -3.71
N GLU A 38 5.87 0.04 -3.05
CA GLU A 38 5.27 0.02 -1.71
C GLU A 38 3.96 -0.79 -1.67
N VAL A 39 3.10 -0.61 -2.69
CA VAL A 39 1.83 -1.34 -2.80
C VAL A 39 2.07 -2.81 -3.15
N ALA A 40 3.08 -3.13 -3.98
CA ALA A 40 3.47 -4.50 -4.27
C ALA A 40 3.99 -5.24 -3.01
N GLY A 41 4.84 -4.58 -2.22
CA GLY A 41 5.31 -5.09 -0.94
C GLY A 41 4.16 -5.39 0.03
N LEU A 42 3.18 -4.48 0.10
CA LEU A 42 1.96 -4.69 0.88
C LEU A 42 1.16 -5.88 0.38
N ALA A 43 0.94 -6.00 -0.93
CA ALA A 43 0.20 -7.12 -1.54
C ALA A 43 0.87 -8.48 -1.24
N ILE A 44 2.21 -8.55 -1.29
CA ILE A 44 2.98 -9.77 -0.97
C ILE A 44 2.96 -10.10 0.52
N SER A 45 2.78 -9.10 1.40
CA SER A 45 2.71 -9.30 2.86
C SER A 45 1.44 -10.04 3.31
N VAL A 46 0.35 -9.90 2.56
CA VAL A 46 -0.96 -10.51 2.87
C VAL A 46 -0.90 -12.03 2.93
N PRO A 47 -0.47 -12.77 1.88
CA PRO A 47 -0.41 -14.23 1.95
C PRO A 47 0.62 -14.75 2.96
N ARG A 48 1.64 -13.94 3.30
CA ARG A 48 2.62 -14.27 4.35
C ARG A 48 2.10 -14.06 5.77
N LYS A 49 0.91 -13.46 5.94
CA LYS A 49 0.29 -13.14 7.24
C LYS A 49 1.21 -12.32 8.16
N THR A 50 2.01 -11.42 7.55
CA THR A 50 3.03 -10.65 8.26
C THR A 50 2.44 -9.80 9.39
N MET A 51 1.27 -9.18 9.17
CA MET A 51 0.61 -8.40 10.23
C MET A 51 0.09 -9.24 11.40
N GLN A 52 -0.37 -10.46 11.15
CA GLN A 52 -0.79 -11.37 12.22
C GLN A 52 0.41 -11.89 13.00
N ALA A 53 1.52 -12.17 12.32
CA ALA A 53 2.77 -12.57 12.95
C ALA A 53 3.32 -11.44 13.83
N ASP A 54 3.29 -10.20 13.36
CA ASP A 54 3.70 -9.02 14.14
C ASP A 54 2.90 -8.88 15.44
N ARG A 55 1.56 -8.94 15.35
CA ARG A 55 0.69 -8.95 16.54
C ARG A 55 0.99 -10.10 17.51
N TYR A 56 1.33 -11.28 16.99
CA TYR A 56 1.70 -12.44 17.80
C TYR A 56 3.01 -12.21 18.58
N VAL A 57 4.00 -11.54 17.97
CA VAL A 57 5.24 -11.16 18.66
C VAL A 57 4.96 -10.12 19.74
N HIS A 58 4.20 -9.08 19.40
CA HIS A 58 3.86 -7.99 20.31
C HIS A 58 3.01 -8.44 21.51
N ALA A 59 2.17 -9.46 21.32
CA ALA A 59 1.42 -10.10 22.40
C ALA A 59 2.30 -10.99 23.32
N GLY A 60 3.61 -11.08 23.07
CA GLY A 60 4.54 -11.91 23.84
C GLY A 60 4.39 -13.42 23.59
N LEU A 61 3.51 -13.82 22.67
CA LEU A 61 3.17 -15.22 22.42
C LEU A 61 4.33 -15.99 21.79
N TRP A 62 5.27 -15.33 21.12
CA TRP A 62 6.49 -15.97 20.65
C TRP A 62 7.26 -16.61 21.81
N LYS A 63 7.56 -15.84 22.85
CA LYS A 63 8.31 -16.35 24.01
C LYS A 63 7.53 -17.42 24.78
N ALA A 64 6.20 -17.29 24.83
CA ALA A 64 5.34 -18.18 25.60
C ALA A 64 4.98 -19.50 24.88
N ARG A 65 4.84 -19.50 23.55
CA ARG A 65 4.29 -20.62 22.77
C ARG A 65 5.16 -21.06 21.59
N GLY A 66 6.28 -20.38 21.37
CA GLY A 66 7.24 -20.68 20.31
C GLY A 66 6.73 -20.33 18.90
N THR A 67 7.55 -20.64 17.90
CA THR A 67 7.32 -20.25 16.49
C THR A 67 6.34 -21.17 15.76
N THR A 68 6.14 -22.40 16.24
CA THR A 68 5.27 -23.42 15.60
C THR A 68 3.79 -23.04 15.60
N GLN A 69 3.36 -22.21 16.56
CA GLN A 69 1.99 -21.68 16.64
C GLN A 69 1.85 -20.27 16.03
N SER A 70 2.94 -19.70 15.51
CA SER A 70 2.91 -18.38 14.87
C SER A 70 2.05 -18.46 13.60
N PRO A 71 1.19 -17.46 13.33
CA PRO A 71 0.30 -17.47 12.17
C PRO A 71 1.02 -17.22 10.84
N CYS A 72 2.32 -17.53 10.69
CA CYS A 72 3.03 -17.37 9.42
C CYS A 72 2.29 -18.11 8.30
N GLY A 73 2.07 -17.40 7.19
CA GLY A 73 1.40 -17.93 6.02
C GLY A 73 2.18 -19.05 5.33
N ARG A 74 1.55 -19.68 4.33
CA ARG A 74 2.20 -20.73 3.54
C ARG A 74 3.34 -20.12 2.70
N LEU A 75 4.38 -20.92 2.45
CA LEU A 75 5.48 -20.55 1.56
C LEU A 75 4.92 -20.22 0.18
N LEU A 76 5.28 -19.06 -0.38
CA LEU A 76 4.85 -18.63 -1.72
C LEU A 76 5.59 -19.36 -2.86
N PHE A 77 6.63 -20.13 -2.53
CA PHE A 77 7.44 -20.85 -3.51
C PHE A 77 6.62 -21.95 -4.20
N GLY A 78 6.53 -21.89 -5.53
CA GLY A 78 5.73 -22.83 -6.34
C GLY A 78 4.22 -22.57 -6.34
N GLY A 79 3.75 -21.48 -5.72
CA GLY A 79 2.35 -21.06 -5.80
C GLY A 79 2.05 -20.38 -7.14
N GLN A 80 0.87 -20.63 -7.71
CA GLN A 80 0.38 -19.86 -8.85
C GLN A 80 -0.41 -18.65 -8.36
N ILE A 81 -0.12 -17.48 -8.95
CA ILE A 81 -0.91 -16.27 -8.79
C ILE A 81 -1.92 -16.29 -9.93
N SER A 82 -3.20 -16.53 -9.62
CA SER A 82 -4.28 -16.65 -10.59
C SER A 82 -4.98 -15.33 -10.85
#